data_AF-A0A7V4YQL3-F1
#
_entry.id   AF-A0A7V4YQL3-F1
#
_cell.length_a   1.000
_cell.length_b   1.000
_cell.length_c   1.000
_cell.angle_alpha   90.00
_cell.angle_beta   90.00
_cell.angle_gamma   90.00
#
_symmetry.space_group_name_H-M   'P 1'
#
loop_
_entity.id
_entity.type
_entity.pdbx_description
1 polymer ?
#
loop_
_entity_poly.entity_id
_entity_poly.type
_entity_poly.pdbx_seq_one_letter_code
_entity_poly.pdbx_strand_id
1 'polypeptide(L)'
;MKSVWVFDRSLYPIYIAFLFFLLNFIWRKKFLNITGTIFTWLSFLMITYGFVLRWLEGMEVGNKYFPVTNLYESLVFMVWAVEGILLFFKHSRFKTEGVDFITLIICTGIMLWASTLEKEVKPLIPALQSNWLSIHVITSFI
;
A
#
# COMPACT_ATOMS: atom_id res chain seq x y z
N MET A 1 11.09 6.44 13.71
CA MET A 1 10.81 6.86 12.32
C MET A 1 9.36 7.25 12.20
N LYS A 2 9.07 8.48 11.78
CA LYS A 2 7.71 9.01 11.61
C LYS A 2 6.98 8.28 10.48
N SER A 3 7.71 7.83 9.46
CA SER A 3 7.16 7.06 8.32
C SER A 3 6.50 5.74 8.75
N VAL A 4 7.18 4.93 9.55
CA VAL A 4 6.69 3.65 10.08
C VAL A 4 5.37 3.81 10.84
N TRP A 5 5.28 4.87 11.64
CA TRP A 5 4.07 5.17 12.42
C TRP A 5 2.86 5.48 11.54
N VAL A 6 3.08 6.09 10.37
CA VAL A 6 2.05 6.37 9.37
C VAL A 6 1.63 5.08 8.66
N PHE A 7 2.59 4.25 8.24
CA PHE A 7 2.29 2.95 7.62
C PHE A 7 1.52 2.02 8.56
N ASP A 8 1.92 1.90 9.83
CA ASP A 8 1.19 1.06 10.78
C ASP A 8 -0.26 1.55 10.99
N ARG A 9 -0.50 2.86 10.85
CA ARG A 9 -1.85 3.44 10.95
C ARG A 9 -2.69 3.34 9.69
N SER A 10 -2.08 3.23 8.50
CA SER A 10 -2.86 3.02 7.27
C SER A 10 -3.54 1.64 7.26
N LEU A 11 -3.12 0.72 8.14
CA LEU A 11 -3.79 -0.56 8.36
C LEU A 11 -5.24 -0.40 8.83
N TYR A 12 -5.55 0.62 9.65
CA TYR A 12 -6.91 0.88 10.14
C TYR A 12 -7.90 1.20 9.00
N PRO A 13 -7.67 2.20 8.12
CA PRO A 13 -8.59 2.48 7.02
C PRO A 13 -8.66 1.33 6.01
N ILE A 14 -7.57 0.58 5.73
CA ILE A 14 -7.62 -0.62 4.89
C ILE A 14 -8.57 -1.66 5.48
N TYR A 15 -8.41 -1.96 6.77
CA TYR A 15 -9.23 -2.95 7.45
C TYR A 15 -10.70 -2.55 7.49
N ILE A 16 -10.99 -1.26 7.74
CA ILE A 16 -12.35 -0.74 7.70
C ILE A 16 -12.93 -0.85 6.27
N ALA A 17 -12.15 -0.47 5.25
CA ALA A 17 -12.58 -0.62 3.85
C ALA A 17 -12.91 -2.08 3.53
N PHE A 18 -12.04 -3.02 3.90
CA PHE A 18 -12.26 -4.46 3.77
C PHE A 18 -13.59 -4.90 4.39
N LEU A 19 -13.89 -4.49 5.62
CA LEU A 19 -15.16 -4.82 6.27
C LEU A 19 -16.36 -4.26 5.50
N PHE A 20 -16.31 -3.00 5.06
CA PHE A 20 -17.39 -2.41 4.27
C PHE A 20 -17.60 -3.13 2.93
N PHE A 21 -16.52 -3.59 2.27
CA PHE A 21 -16.65 -4.35 1.02
C PHE A 21 -17.12 -5.78 1.23
N LEU A 22 -16.75 -6.43 2.33
CA LEU A 22 -17.33 -7.71 2.75
C LEU A 22 -18.85 -7.57 2.94
N LEU A 23 -19.28 -6.55 3.68
CA LEU A 23 -20.71 -6.29 3.90
C LEU A 23 -21.42 -5.91 2.59
N ASN A 24 -20.77 -5.13 1.72
CA ASN A 24 -21.29 -4.80 0.40
C ASN A 24 -21.44 -6.04 -0.50
N PHE A 25 -20.54 -7.01 -0.39
CA PHE A 25 -20.63 -8.27 -1.14
C PHE A 25 -21.88 -9.08 -0.75
N ILE A 26 -22.25 -9.07 0.54
CA ILE A 26 -23.43 -9.77 1.06
C ILE A 26 -24.73 -8.99 0.76
N TRP A 27 -24.79 -7.70 1.10
CA TRP A 27 -26.04 -6.92 1.08
C TRP A 27 -26.21 -6.01 -0.14
N ARG A 28 -25.17 -5.81 -0.95
CA ARG A 28 -25.21 -5.06 -2.22
C ARG A 28 -25.81 -3.66 -2.09
N LYS A 29 -25.50 -2.97 -0.98
CA LYS A 29 -26.00 -1.61 -0.70
C LYS A 29 -25.02 -0.56 -1.21
N LYS A 30 -25.54 0.40 -1.99
CA LYS A 30 -24.76 1.53 -2.53
C LYS A 30 -23.99 2.30 -1.45
N PHE A 31 -24.57 2.47 -0.27
CA PHE A 31 -23.93 3.13 0.87
C PHE A 31 -22.62 2.44 1.28
N LEU A 32 -22.63 1.11 1.41
CA LEU A 32 -21.46 0.31 1.83
C LEU A 32 -20.32 0.40 0.81
N ASN A 33 -20.65 0.45 -0.48
CA ASN A 33 -19.66 0.62 -1.53
C ASN A 33 -19.01 2.03 -1.46
N ILE A 34 -19.81 3.07 -1.29
CA ILE A 34 -19.31 4.46 -1.19
C ILE A 34 -18.40 4.60 0.03
N THR A 35 -18.84 4.14 1.21
CA THR A 35 -18.05 4.25 2.44
C THR A 35 -16.75 3.45 2.32
N GLY A 36 -16.80 2.22 1.83
CA GLY A 36 -15.59 1.41 1.59
C GLY A 36 -14.60 2.13 0.67
N THR A 37 -15.09 2.77 -0.39
CA THR A 37 -14.24 3.51 -1.33
C THR A 37 -13.58 4.73 -0.70
N ILE A 38 -14.29 5.46 0.18
CA ILE A 38 -13.73 6.60 0.92
C ILE A 38 -12.58 6.14 1.82
N PHE A 39 -12.76 5.01 2.52
CA PHE A 39 -11.70 4.45 3.36
C PHE A 39 -10.50 3.93 2.55
N THR A 40 -10.73 3.34 1.37
CA THR A 40 -9.63 2.98 0.44
C THR A 40 -8.85 4.21 -0.01
N TRP A 41 -9.52 5.31 -0.37
CA TRP A 41 -8.84 6.58 -0.67
C TRP A 41 -8.04 7.11 0.51
N LEU A 42 -8.59 7.04 1.72
CA LEU A 42 -7.91 7.46 2.93
C LEU A 42 -6.63 6.64 3.17
N SER A 43 -6.71 5.31 3.04
CA SER A 43 -5.54 4.43 3.09
C SER A 43 -4.48 4.82 2.07
N PHE A 44 -4.88 4.91 0.80
CA PHE A 44 -3.98 5.20 -0.31
C PHE A 44 -3.22 6.52 -0.10
N LEU A 45 -3.92 7.57 0.37
CA LEU A 45 -3.31 8.86 0.69
C LEU A 45 -2.36 8.77 1.90
N MET A 46 -2.72 8.00 2.94
CA MET A 46 -1.85 7.79 4.10
C MET A 46 -0.56 7.05 3.72
N ILE A 47 -0.64 6.01 2.88
CA ILE A 47 0.54 5.29 2.41
C ILE A 47 1.40 6.20 1.50
N THR A 48 0.77 6.98 0.63
CA THR A 48 1.46 7.98 -0.20
C THR A 48 2.24 8.97 0.67
N TYR A 49 1.60 9.51 1.70
CA TYR A 49 2.25 10.40 2.66
C TYR A 49 3.37 9.71 3.44
N GLY A 50 3.17 8.45 3.83
CA GLY A 50 4.18 7.61 4.47
C GLY A 50 5.42 7.44 3.60
N PHE A 51 5.26 7.22 2.29
CA PHE A 51 6.37 7.13 1.34
C PHE A 51 7.13 8.45 1.19
N VAL A 52 6.44 9.58 1.17
CA VAL A 52 7.10 10.91 1.14
C VAL A 52 7.96 11.09 2.40
N LEU A 53 7.41 10.80 3.59
CA LEU A 53 8.18 10.87 4.83
C LEU A 53 9.37 9.90 4.82
N ARG A 54 9.16 8.69 4.30
CA ARG A 54 10.19 7.67 4.21
C ARG A 54 11.34 8.08 3.30
N TRP A 55 11.02 8.73 2.18
CA TRP A 55 12.01 9.29 1.28
C TRP A 55 12.84 10.36 1.98
N LEU A 56 12.20 11.29 2.71
CA LEU A 56 12.90 12.33 3.47
C LEU A 56 13.85 11.74 4.52
N GLU A 57 13.38 10.77 5.31
CA GLU A 57 14.20 10.05 6.30
C GLU A 57 15.37 9.31 5.63
N GLY A 58 15.17 8.75 4.44
CA GLY A 58 16.23 8.11 3.65
C GLY A 58 17.33 9.11 3.25
N MET A 59 16.95 10.31 2.80
CA MET A 59 17.90 11.35 2.42
C MET A 59 18.77 11.82 3.60
N GLU A 60 18.21 11.91 4.80
CA GLU A 60 18.96 12.25 6.02
C GLU A 60 20.05 11.22 6.35
N VAL A 61 19.81 9.95 6.02
CA VAL A 61 20.75 8.84 6.22
C VAL A 61 21.70 8.66 5.02
N GLY A 62 21.64 9.54 4.02
CA GLY A 62 22.47 9.50 2.81
C GLY A 62 21.97 8.54 1.72
N ASN A 63 20.76 7.99 1.87
CA ASN A 63 20.11 7.17 0.87
C ASN A 63 19.38 8.05 -0.16
N LYS A 64 19.78 7.97 -1.44
CA LYS A 64 19.19 8.75 -2.54
C LYS A 64 18.16 7.96 -3.37
N TYR A 65 17.90 6.71 -3.01
CA TYR A 65 17.02 5.82 -3.76
C TYR A 65 15.55 5.95 -3.33
N PHE A 66 14.62 5.58 -4.23
CA PHE A 66 13.21 5.44 -3.87
C PHE A 66 13.06 4.39 -2.77
N PRO A 67 12.21 4.64 -1.74
CA PRO A 67 11.99 3.73 -0.61
C PRO A 67 11.23 2.46 -1.03
N VAL A 68 11.88 1.59 -1.79
CA VAL A 68 11.49 0.22 -2.21
C VAL A 68 12.67 -0.73 -2.07
N THR A 69 13.53 -0.47 -1.10
CA THR A 69 14.86 -1.09 -0.99
C THR A 69 14.86 -2.32 -0.10
N ASN A 70 13.91 -2.40 0.83
CA ASN A 70 13.72 -3.52 1.76
C ASN A 70 12.40 -4.24 1.44
N LEU A 71 12.29 -5.52 1.82
CA LEU A 71 11.06 -6.31 1.72
C LEU A 71 9.87 -5.60 2.35
N TYR A 72 10.04 -4.99 3.53
CA TYR A 72 8.98 -4.20 4.18
C TYR A 72 8.45 -3.10 3.25
N GLU A 73 9.35 -2.33 2.65
CA GLU A 73 9.00 -1.21 1.77
C GLU A 73 8.34 -1.69 0.49
N SER A 74 8.83 -2.79 -0.08
CA SER A 74 8.25 -3.42 -1.28
C SER A 74 6.84 -3.96 -1.03
N LEU A 75 6.56 -4.55 0.14
CA LEU A 75 5.21 -5.01 0.49
C LEU A 75 4.23 -3.84 0.67
N VAL A 76 4.66 -2.77 1.34
CA VAL A 76 3.86 -1.55 1.47
C VAL A 76 3.62 -0.92 0.09
N PHE A 77 4.61 -0.96 -0.80
CA PHE A 77 4.48 -0.46 -2.17
C PHE A 77 3.51 -1.32 -3.00
N MET A 78 3.54 -2.63 -2.82
CA MET A 78 2.59 -3.55 -3.44
C MET A 78 1.15 -3.23 -3.00
N VAL A 79 0.91 -2.99 -1.71
CA VAL A 79 -0.41 -2.57 -1.21
C VAL A 79 -0.83 -1.24 -1.86
N TRP A 80 0.06 -0.25 -1.89
CA TRP A 80 -0.21 1.05 -2.51
C TRP A 80 -0.54 0.94 -4.00
N ALA A 81 0.23 0.16 -4.76
CA ALA A 81 0.01 -0.04 -6.19
C ALA A 81 -1.33 -0.74 -6.46
N VAL A 82 -1.65 -1.79 -5.70
CA VAL A 82 -2.90 -2.55 -5.84
C VAL A 82 -4.11 -1.69 -5.46
N GLU A 83 -4.04 -0.89 -4.39
CA GLU A 83 -5.09 0.08 -4.05
C GLU A 83 -5.29 1.13 -5.15
N GLY A 84 -4.19 1.65 -5.71
CA GLY A 84 -4.23 2.60 -6.82
C GLY A 84 -4.91 2.01 -8.07
N ILE A 85 -4.55 0.77 -8.44
CA ILE A 85 -5.17 0.04 -9.55
C ILE A 85 -6.66 -0.19 -9.27
N LEU A 86 -7.02 -0.61 -8.04
CA LEU A 86 -8.42 -0.82 -7.67
C LEU A 86 -9.24 0.47 -7.84
N LEU A 87 -8.74 1.60 -7.33
CA LEU A 87 -9.39 2.91 -7.44
C LEU A 87 -9.50 3.37 -8.90
N PHE A 88 -8.48 3.12 -9.72
CA PHE A 88 -8.50 3.42 -11.16
C PHE A 88 -9.58 2.62 -11.90
N PHE A 89 -9.63 1.30 -11.69
CA PHE A 89 -10.66 0.44 -12.31
C PHE A 89 -12.07 0.79 -11.87
N LYS A 90 -12.23 1.27 -10.64
CA LYS A 90 -13.52 1.67 -10.09
C LYS A 90 -14.15 2.89 -10.78
N HIS A 91 -13.30 3.78 -11.32
CA HIS A 91 -13.73 4.90 -12.16
C HIS A 91 -13.90 4.50 -13.64
N SER A 92 -13.37 3.35 -14.04
CA SER A 92 -13.49 2.83 -15.40
C SER A 92 -14.85 2.15 -15.65
N ARG A 93 -15.13 1.83 -16.93
CA ARG A 93 -16.33 1.12 -17.39
C ARG A 93 -16.36 -0.35 -16.93
N PHE A 94 -15.22 -0.91 -16.53
CA PHE A 94 -15.06 -2.31 -16.14
C PHE A 94 -15.37 -2.51 -14.66
N LYS A 95 -16.66 -2.68 -14.33
CA LYS A 95 -17.10 -2.99 -12.98
C LYS A 95 -17.32 -4.48 -12.84
N THR A 96 -16.37 -5.17 -12.21
CA THR A 96 -16.52 -6.57 -11.84
C THR A 96 -16.87 -6.66 -10.36
N GLU A 97 -18.00 -7.30 -10.05
CA GLU A 97 -18.45 -7.45 -8.67
C GLU A 97 -17.50 -8.35 -7.87
N GLY A 98 -17.29 -8.03 -6.59
CA GLY A 98 -16.47 -8.84 -5.68
C GLY A 98 -14.96 -8.59 -5.76
N VAL A 99 -14.45 -7.92 -6.81
CA VAL A 99 -13.03 -7.57 -6.92
C VAL A 99 -12.59 -6.70 -5.74
N ASP A 100 -13.36 -5.67 -5.37
CA ASP A 100 -13.06 -4.79 -4.23
C ASP A 100 -12.78 -5.57 -2.93
N PHE A 101 -13.60 -6.59 -2.65
CA PHE A 101 -13.48 -7.42 -1.45
C PHE A 101 -12.21 -8.28 -1.50
N ILE A 102 -12.00 -9.02 -2.59
CA ILE A 102 -10.85 -9.91 -2.76
C ILE A 102 -9.54 -9.11 -2.75
N THR A 103 -9.53 -7.94 -3.38
CA THR A 103 -8.36 -7.06 -3.39
C THR A 103 -8.03 -6.56 -2.00
N LEU A 104 -9.01 -6.09 -1.23
CA LEU A 104 -8.74 -5.52 0.08
C LEU A 104 -8.47 -6.55 1.17
N ILE A 105 -8.99 -7.78 1.09
CA ILE A 105 -8.57 -8.86 2.00
C ILE A 105 -7.09 -9.19 1.80
N ILE A 106 -6.63 -9.26 0.55
CA ILE A 106 -5.21 -9.49 0.22
C ILE A 106 -4.35 -8.33 0.71
N CYS A 107 -4.74 -7.08 0.43
CA CYS A 107 -4.02 -5.89 0.91
C CYS A 107 -3.91 -5.83 2.44
N THR A 108 -5.00 -6.14 3.14
CA THR A 108 -5.02 -6.22 4.60
C THR A 108 -4.04 -7.27 5.11
N GLY A 109 -4.06 -8.47 4.52
CA GLY A 109 -3.17 -9.57 4.90
C GLY A 109 -1.69 -9.23 4.68
N ILE A 110 -1.35 -8.61 3.54
CA ILE A 110 0.01 -8.15 3.24
C ILE A 110 0.45 -7.09 4.24
N MET A 111 -0.40 -6.11 4.54
CA MET A 111 -0.05 -5.03 5.47
C MET A 111 0.13 -5.52 6.91
N LEU A 112 -0.69 -6.50 7.34
CA LEU A 112 -0.51 -7.19 8.61
C LEU A 112 0.82 -7.93 8.65
N TRP A 113 1.17 -8.66 7.59
CA TRP A 113 2.46 -9.34 7.53
C TRP A 113 3.63 -8.34 7.54
N ALA A 114 3.57 -7.28 6.73
CA ALA A 114 4.56 -6.22 6.71
C ALA A 114 4.77 -5.59 8.10
N SER A 115 3.72 -5.45 8.91
CA SER A 115 3.82 -4.89 10.27
C SER A 115 4.73 -5.70 11.21
N THR A 116 4.95 -6.99 10.92
CA THR A 116 5.79 -7.91 11.70
C THR A 116 7.26 -7.95 11.25
N LEU A 117 7.57 -7.35 10.10
CA LEU A 117 8.93 -7.37 9.52
C LEU A 117 9.83 -6.30 10.14
N GLU A 118 11.14 -6.45 9.93
CA GLU A 118 12.14 -5.45 10.31
C GLU A 118 11.94 -4.16 9.51
N LYS A 119 11.76 -3.04 10.23
CA LYS A 119 11.44 -1.72 9.66
C LYS A 119 12.65 -0.79 9.53
N GLU A 120 13.83 -1.30 9.88
CA GLU A 120 15.08 -0.54 9.91
C GLU A 120 15.54 -0.15 8.49
N VAL A 121 16.11 1.05 8.36
CA VAL A 121 16.82 1.48 7.16
C VAL A 121 18.25 0.97 7.28
N LYS A 122 18.53 -0.20 6.70
CA LYS A 122 19.89 -0.73 6.61
C LYS A 122 20.59 -0.18 5.36
N PRO A 123 21.89 0.15 5.42
CA PRO A 123 22.62 0.53 4.22
C PRO A 123 22.58 -0.64 3.23
N LEU A 124 22.22 -0.33 1.98
CA LEU A 124 22.17 -1.30 0.91
C LEU A 124 23.54 -1.97 0.76
N ILE A 125 23.55 -3.30 0.72
CA ILE A 125 24.74 -4.10 0.39
C ILE A 125 25.34 -3.56 -0.91
N PRO A 126 26.67 -3.49 -1.05
CA PRO A 126 27.33 -2.80 -2.17
C PRO A 126 26.87 -3.26 -3.57
N ALA A 127 26.39 -4.51 -3.70
CA ALA A 127 25.86 -5.06 -4.94
C ALA A 127 24.43 -4.60 -5.30
N LEU A 128 23.63 -4.09 -4.34
CA LEU A 128 22.24 -3.62 -4.53
C LEU A 128 22.13 -2.08 -4.66
N GLN A 129 23.25 -1.36 -4.73
CA GLN A 129 23.24 0.11 -4.90
C GLN A 129 23.02 0.57 -6.35
N SER A 130 22.53 -0.31 -7.24
CA SER A 130 22.23 0.08 -8.62
C SER A 130 20.75 0.48 -8.74
N ASN A 131 20.47 1.47 -9.60
CA ASN A 131 19.09 1.85 -9.95
C ASN A 131 18.28 0.69 -10.57
N TRP A 132 18.95 -0.37 -11.03
CA TRP A 132 18.32 -1.57 -11.58
C TRP A 132 17.42 -2.29 -10.59
N LEU A 133 17.77 -2.31 -9.30
CA LEU A 133 16.92 -2.92 -8.28
C LEU A 133 15.57 -2.18 -8.20
N SER A 134 15.60 -0.86 -8.05
CA SER A 134 14.39 -0.07 -7.93
C SER A 134 13.52 -0.18 -9.19
N ILE A 135 14.13 -0.18 -10.38
CA ILE A 135 13.41 -0.39 -11.64
C ILE A 135 12.76 -1.79 -11.65
N HIS A 136 13.51 -2.85 -11.36
CA HIS A 136 13.01 -4.22 -11.35
C HIS A 136 11.81 -4.37 -10.41
N VAL A 137 11.94 -3.87 -9.18
CA VAL A 137 10.89 -3.93 -8.16
C VAL A 137 9.64 -3.18 -8.64
N ILE A 138 9.78 -1.94 -9.13
CA ILE A 138 8.63 -1.17 -9.63
C ILE A 138 7.95 -1.87 -10.82
N THR A 139 8.73 -2.39 -11.77
CA THR A 139 8.17 -3.08 -12.96
C THR A 139 7.52 -4.43 -12.63
N SER A 140 7.87 -5.06 -11.52
CA SER A 140 7.25 -6.33 -11.11
C SER A 140 5.81 -6.16 -10.62
N PHE A 141 5.38 -4.92 -10.35
CA PHE A 141 4.05 -4.61 -9.84
C PHE A 141 3.12 -3.91 -10.85
N ILE A 142 3.61 -3.60 -12.07
CA ILE A 142 2.87 -2.92 -13.15
C ILE A 142 2.72 -3.87 -14.33
#